data_AF-A0A2V7L3F9-F1
#
_entry.id   AF-A0A2V7L3F9-F1
#
_cell.length_a   1.000
_cell.length_b   1.000
_cell.length_c   1.000
_cell.angle_alpha   90.00
_cell.angle_beta   90.00
_cell.angle_gamma   90.00
#
_symmetry.space_group_name_H-M   'P 1'
#
loop_
_entity.id
_entity.type
_entity.pdbx_description
1 polymer ?
#
loop_
_entity_poly.entity_id
_entity_poly.type
_entity_poly.pdbx_seq_one_letter_code
_entity_poly.pdbx_strand_id
1 'polypeptide(L)'
;MKRREFLEDSIAAAGGMLIGVDPHAAQAAVTPMIGIQVGAVSFVDEGTDKVLDRFGEMARINTLFLATFTYGRGIAGRQIRGSPLPDHGAQEYDDSFRGGNFATPHPQYYRNTTIAPEKAPDHPGYDLIADVLPAARRRDMQVICWFEDVFRRDVPGFDQAMEIDVHGRPTGLACDRNPNTRNFWLGLVEDYLRSYDVDGLMWGSERQGPLGNALVASHAGSTTGGTIACFCPYCLDAARARGIDVDRAREGFLALERWAAALRAGQRPADGAFVTFWRLLVKYPELLAWEGLWTDGLRDIYRDLYAKAHSIAPAKGIGWHIWHNNSFSPFYRAEQDYAEFSGYSDFLKVVMYNNCGGPRLARYIQNIQRTLFADLTPEQVLDFTYGVQQYHEQPLARIPQRGLSADYVLRETQRAVAGVTPAVKVWPGIDIDIPTGANEKKTQPEDVYQAVRAAFQGGAHGVLLSRKYSEMALANLRAAGRAVQERRRGSAR
;
A
#
# COMPACT_ATOMS: atom_id res chain seq x y z
N MET A 1 35.47 42.92 -21.57
CA MET A 1 34.84 43.00 -20.22
C MET A 1 34.28 41.62 -19.91
N LYS A 2 34.96 40.65 -19.28
CA LYS A 2 35.71 40.55 -18.00
C LYS A 2 34.89 40.96 -16.76
N ARG A 3 34.41 39.94 -16.03
CA ARG A 3 34.32 39.86 -14.56
C ARG A 3 34.27 38.38 -14.10
N ARG A 4 35.36 37.68 -14.39
CA ARG A 4 36.01 36.74 -13.46
C ARG A 4 36.97 37.63 -12.68
N GLU A 5 36.73 37.86 -11.38
CA GLU A 5 37.62 38.42 -10.35
C GLU A 5 36.78 39.01 -9.21
N PHE A 6 36.40 38.15 -8.26
CA PHE A 6 36.00 38.45 -6.88
C PHE A 6 35.55 37.09 -6.30
N LEU A 7 36.21 36.37 -5.39
CA LEU A 7 37.30 36.64 -4.48
C LEU A 7 38.07 35.32 -4.32
N GLU A 8 39.37 35.34 -4.58
CA GLU A 8 40.34 34.50 -3.87
C GLU A 8 41.29 35.47 -3.14
N ASP A 9 41.80 35.00 -2.01
CA ASP A 9 42.82 35.58 -1.15
C ASP A 9 42.40 36.63 -0.11
N SER A 10 42.15 36.16 1.11
CA SER A 10 42.93 36.60 2.27
C SER A 10 42.85 35.64 3.47
N ILE A 11 44.01 35.04 3.73
CA ILE A 11 44.61 34.77 5.05
C ILE A 11 44.36 33.39 5.68
N ALA A 12 45.44 32.62 5.61
CA ALA A 12 45.76 31.43 6.36
C ALA A 12 46.09 31.71 7.85
N ALA A 13 46.13 30.61 8.61
CA ALA A 13 46.79 30.38 9.90
C ALA A 13 45.94 30.51 11.18
N ALA A 14 45.26 29.41 11.52
CA ALA A 14 45.33 28.84 12.87
C ALA A 14 45.24 27.31 12.75
N GLY A 15 46.34 26.63 13.11
CA GLY A 15 46.47 25.18 13.07
C GLY A 15 45.59 24.49 14.10
N GLY A 16 44.96 23.40 13.66
CA GLY A 16 44.36 22.39 14.51
C GLY A 16 44.19 21.14 13.66
N MET A 17 44.86 20.05 14.03
CA MET A 17 44.68 18.74 13.41
C MET A 17 43.20 18.34 13.49
N LEU A 18 42.47 18.51 12.39
CA LEU A 18 41.19 17.84 12.21
C LEU A 18 41.51 16.45 11.67
N ILE A 19 41.50 15.48 12.58
CA ILE A 19 41.36 14.06 12.27
C ILE A 19 40.25 13.95 11.23
N GLY A 20 40.58 13.42 10.05
CA GLY A 20 39.62 13.12 9.02
C GLY A 20 38.59 12.14 9.57
N VAL A 21 37.44 12.67 9.98
CA VAL A 21 36.24 11.86 10.19
C VAL A 21 35.60 11.78 8.82
N ASP A 22 35.84 10.67 8.15
CA ASP A 22 35.08 10.25 6.98
C ASP A 22 33.58 10.36 7.35
N PRO A 23 32.73 11.13 6.63
CA PRO A 23 31.30 11.25 6.95
C PRO A 23 30.55 9.91 6.88
N HIS A 24 31.22 8.86 6.41
CA HIS A 24 30.74 7.48 6.35
C HIS A 24 31.26 6.57 7.46
N ALA A 25 32.04 7.07 8.42
CA ALA A 25 32.54 6.27 9.52
C ALA A 25 31.55 6.19 10.69
N ALA A 26 30.99 4.99 10.86
CA ALA A 26 30.28 4.48 12.03
C ALA A 26 28.83 4.97 12.27
N GLN A 27 27.96 4.76 11.29
CA GLN A 27 26.60 4.34 11.64
C GLN A 27 26.74 2.91 12.19
N ALA A 28 26.54 2.69 13.50
CA ALA A 28 26.37 1.34 14.02
C ALA A 28 25.37 0.61 13.12
N ALA A 29 25.75 -0.57 12.60
CA ALA A 29 24.97 -1.25 11.58
C ALA A 29 23.56 -1.54 12.11
N VAL A 30 22.60 -0.69 11.74
CA VAL A 30 21.20 -0.88 12.13
C VAL A 30 20.76 -2.19 11.51
N THR A 31 20.36 -3.14 12.36
CA THR A 31 19.80 -4.42 11.90
C THR A 31 18.61 -4.09 11.01
N PRO A 32 18.60 -4.54 9.74
CA PRO A 32 17.48 -4.25 8.84
C PRO A 32 16.19 -4.87 9.39
N MET A 33 15.07 -4.21 9.15
CA MET A 33 13.75 -4.76 9.43
C MET A 33 13.49 -5.93 8.45
N ILE A 34 13.29 -7.14 8.97
CA ILE A 34 12.87 -8.31 8.19
C ILE A 34 11.49 -8.70 8.66
N GLY A 35 10.50 -8.28 7.88
CA GLY A 35 9.10 -8.33 8.25
C GLY A 35 8.34 -9.47 7.58
N ILE A 36 7.29 -9.95 8.24
CA ILE A 36 6.28 -10.81 7.60
C ILE A 36 4.88 -10.35 7.97
N GLN A 37 3.97 -10.37 7.00
CA GLN A 37 2.55 -10.18 7.24
C GLN A 37 1.89 -11.50 7.64
N VAL A 38 1.14 -11.51 8.74
CA VAL A 38 0.53 -12.72 9.28
C VAL A 38 -0.81 -12.42 9.95
N GLY A 39 -1.81 -13.24 9.68
CA GLY A 39 -3.16 -13.11 10.24
C GLY A 39 -3.44 -14.14 11.33
N ALA A 40 -4.54 -13.93 12.07
CA ALA A 40 -4.93 -14.77 13.20
C ALA A 40 -4.97 -16.28 12.90
N VAL A 41 -5.48 -16.65 11.72
CA VAL A 41 -5.64 -18.06 11.34
C VAL A 41 -4.34 -18.87 11.38
N SER A 42 -3.20 -18.24 11.09
CA SER A 42 -1.90 -18.93 11.13
C SER A 42 -1.53 -19.38 12.54
N PHE A 43 -1.86 -18.57 13.55
CA PHE A 43 -1.60 -18.88 14.95
C PHE A 43 -2.62 -19.87 15.51
N VAL A 44 -3.89 -19.74 15.11
CA VAL A 44 -4.96 -20.68 15.47
C VAL A 44 -4.69 -22.08 14.90
N ASP A 45 -4.26 -22.19 13.64
CA ASP A 45 -4.05 -23.47 12.98
C ASP A 45 -2.77 -24.17 13.44
N GLU A 46 -1.70 -23.42 13.70
CA GLU A 46 -0.36 -24.00 13.90
C GLU A 46 0.20 -23.86 15.31
N GLY A 47 -0.37 -22.97 16.13
CA GLY A 47 0.13 -22.60 17.46
C GLY A 47 1.21 -21.52 17.41
N THR A 48 1.13 -20.57 18.35
CA THR A 48 1.92 -19.33 18.32
C THR A 48 3.42 -19.54 18.42
N ASP A 49 3.91 -20.30 19.39
CA ASP A 49 5.35 -20.54 19.52
C ASP A 49 5.93 -21.21 18.26
N LYS A 50 5.24 -22.20 17.69
CA LYS A 50 5.67 -22.92 16.48
C LYS A 50 5.80 -22.00 15.27
N VAL A 51 4.84 -21.09 15.07
CA VAL A 51 4.87 -20.12 13.97
C VAL A 51 6.06 -19.16 14.13
N LEU A 52 6.26 -18.64 15.34
CA LEU A 52 7.34 -17.68 15.61
C LEU A 52 8.73 -18.32 15.52
N ASP A 53 8.91 -19.53 16.05
CA ASP A 53 10.16 -20.28 15.91
C ASP A 53 10.51 -20.50 14.44
N ARG A 54 9.52 -20.91 13.65
CA ARG A 54 9.67 -21.09 12.20
C ARG A 54 10.10 -19.81 11.49
N PHE A 55 9.50 -18.67 11.84
CA PHE A 55 9.87 -17.38 11.25
C PHE A 55 11.33 -17.01 11.53
N GLY A 56 11.79 -17.23 12.76
CA GLY A 56 13.18 -17.02 13.16
C GLY A 56 14.15 -17.96 12.43
N GLU A 57 13.80 -19.23 12.28
CA GLU A 57 14.62 -20.25 11.63
C GLU A 57 14.71 -20.08 10.11
N MET A 58 13.56 -19.90 9.44
CA MET A 58 13.47 -19.95 7.98
C MET A 58 13.89 -18.65 7.31
N ALA A 59 13.46 -17.51 7.84
CA ALA A 59 13.60 -16.23 7.17
C ALA A 59 14.30 -15.14 8.00
N ARG A 60 14.71 -15.45 9.24
CA ARG A 60 15.30 -14.46 10.17
C ARG A 60 14.38 -13.26 10.39
N ILE A 61 13.07 -13.51 10.40
CA ILE A 61 12.06 -12.49 10.69
C ILE A 61 12.34 -11.92 12.07
N ASN A 62 12.31 -10.59 12.17
CA ASN A 62 12.42 -9.87 13.44
C ASN A 62 11.23 -8.93 13.68
N THR A 63 10.29 -8.83 12.73
CA THR A 63 9.13 -7.95 12.85
C THR A 63 7.89 -8.63 12.29
N LEU A 64 6.82 -8.66 13.06
CA LEU A 64 5.52 -9.22 12.67
C LEU A 64 4.57 -8.08 12.34
N PHE A 65 3.93 -8.15 11.18
CA PHE A 65 2.84 -7.26 10.81
C PHE A 65 1.53 -8.03 10.94
N LEU A 66 0.88 -7.89 12.09
CA LEU A 66 -0.32 -8.65 12.45
C LEU A 66 -1.53 -8.04 11.76
N ALA A 67 -2.30 -8.82 11.00
CA ALA A 67 -3.56 -8.37 10.42
C ALA A 67 -4.62 -8.21 11.53
N THR A 68 -4.68 -7.02 12.11
CA THR A 68 -5.48 -6.69 13.30
C THR A 68 -6.88 -6.22 12.99
N PHE A 69 -7.11 -5.56 11.85
CA PHE A 69 -8.44 -5.18 11.41
C PHE A 69 -8.58 -5.25 9.88
N THR A 70 -9.57 -6.00 9.42
CA THR A 70 -10.04 -6.00 8.02
C THR A 70 -11.35 -6.78 7.91
N TYR A 71 -12.21 -6.41 6.97
CA TYR A 71 -13.29 -7.28 6.50
C TYR A 71 -12.98 -7.94 5.14
N GLY A 72 -11.82 -7.66 4.56
CA GLY A 72 -11.33 -8.26 3.34
C GLY A 72 -10.50 -9.51 3.59
N ARG A 73 -10.47 -10.41 2.60
CA ARG A 73 -9.54 -11.56 2.57
C ARG A 73 -8.12 -11.17 2.21
N GLY A 74 -7.87 -9.86 2.19
CA GLY A 74 -6.65 -9.29 1.71
C GLY A 74 -5.48 -9.69 2.59
N ILE A 75 -5.60 -9.32 3.85
CA ILE A 75 -4.53 -9.51 4.82
C ILE A 75 -4.84 -10.62 5.83
N ALA A 76 -6.09 -11.11 5.85
CA ALA A 76 -6.60 -12.09 6.79
C ALA A 76 -7.28 -13.28 6.10
N GLY A 77 -7.59 -14.31 6.89
CA GLY A 77 -8.16 -15.57 6.43
C GLY A 77 -7.14 -16.48 5.75
N ARG A 78 -7.59 -17.66 5.35
CA ARG A 78 -6.80 -18.66 4.60
C ARG A 78 -6.71 -18.26 3.12
N GLN A 79 -6.04 -19.13 2.38
CA GLN A 79 -5.97 -19.06 0.93
C GLN A 79 -7.39 -19.08 0.31
N ILE A 80 -7.56 -18.44 -0.85
CA ILE A 80 -8.85 -18.43 -1.56
C ILE A 80 -9.07 -19.73 -2.34
N ARG A 81 -10.32 -20.18 -2.38
CA ARG A 81 -10.73 -21.37 -3.12
C ARG A 81 -10.31 -21.28 -4.59
N GLY A 82 -9.72 -22.36 -5.08
CA GLY A 82 -9.18 -22.45 -6.45
C GLY A 82 -7.71 -22.06 -6.57
N SER A 83 -7.10 -21.54 -5.51
CA SER A 83 -5.64 -21.39 -5.40
C SER A 83 -5.04 -22.51 -4.55
N PRO A 84 -3.85 -23.04 -4.86
CA PRO A 84 -3.23 -24.09 -4.06
C PRO A 84 -3.04 -23.66 -2.59
N LEU A 85 -3.39 -24.56 -1.66
CA LEU A 85 -3.11 -24.38 -0.24
C LEU A 85 -1.59 -24.47 0.01
N PRO A 86 -1.06 -23.74 1.02
CA PRO A 86 0.35 -23.84 1.38
C PRO A 86 0.66 -25.21 2.03
N ASP A 87 1.94 -25.56 2.12
CA ASP A 87 2.45 -26.81 2.70
C ASP A 87 2.45 -26.84 4.24
N HIS A 88 1.65 -25.98 4.86
CA HIS A 88 1.48 -25.85 6.31
C HIS A 88 0.10 -25.27 6.65
N GLY A 89 -0.20 -25.13 7.95
CA GLY A 89 -1.54 -24.73 8.41
C GLY A 89 -2.61 -25.80 8.13
N ALA A 90 -3.86 -25.48 8.45
CA ALA A 90 -4.97 -26.39 8.15
C ALA A 90 -5.15 -26.52 6.63
N GLN A 91 -5.31 -27.76 6.15
CA GLN A 91 -5.46 -28.06 4.73
C GLN A 91 -6.91 -27.92 4.27
N GLU A 92 -7.48 -26.73 4.51
CA GLU A 92 -8.87 -26.39 4.18
C GLU A 92 -8.99 -24.91 3.77
N TYR A 93 -10.03 -24.61 2.99
CA TYR A 93 -10.44 -23.23 2.70
C TYR A 93 -11.44 -22.75 3.75
N ASP A 94 -11.46 -21.46 4.02
CA ASP A 94 -12.30 -20.83 5.05
C ASP A 94 -13.50 -20.08 4.44
N ASP A 95 -14.31 -20.71 3.59
CA ASP A 95 -15.35 -20.03 2.78
C ASP A 95 -16.31 -19.11 3.58
N SER A 96 -16.48 -19.35 4.88
CA SER A 96 -17.31 -18.55 5.79
C SER A 96 -16.61 -17.33 6.41
N PHE A 97 -15.45 -16.90 5.90
CA PHE A 97 -14.72 -15.72 6.39
C PHE A 97 -15.63 -14.47 6.51
N ARG A 98 -15.61 -13.84 7.67
CA ARG A 98 -16.39 -12.64 7.99
C ARG A 98 -15.52 -11.41 8.19
N GLY A 99 -14.40 -11.54 8.89
CA GLY A 99 -13.51 -10.43 9.26
C GLY A 99 -14.07 -9.52 10.35
N GLY A 100 -13.31 -8.48 10.69
CA GLY A 100 -13.56 -7.52 11.77
C GLY A 100 -12.26 -7.15 12.48
N ASN A 101 -12.33 -6.89 13.79
CA ASN A 101 -11.17 -6.70 14.65
C ASN A 101 -10.69 -8.04 15.23
N PHE A 102 -9.47 -8.45 14.90
CA PHE A 102 -8.86 -9.67 15.41
C PHE A 102 -8.22 -9.50 16.80
N ALA A 103 -8.07 -8.28 17.28
CA ALA A 103 -7.78 -7.96 18.69
C ALA A 103 -9.10 -7.69 19.45
N THR A 104 -9.06 -7.56 20.77
CA THR A 104 -10.26 -7.24 21.56
C THR A 104 -10.58 -5.75 21.44
N PRO A 105 -11.72 -5.35 20.86
CA PRO A 105 -12.09 -3.94 20.76
C PRO A 105 -12.49 -3.40 22.15
N HIS A 106 -11.98 -2.24 22.51
CA HIS A 106 -12.33 -1.57 23.78
C HIS A 106 -13.29 -0.39 23.53
N PRO A 107 -14.61 -0.53 23.84
CA PRO A 107 -15.65 0.40 23.38
C PRO A 107 -15.42 1.88 23.72
N GLN A 108 -14.71 2.19 24.80
CA GLN A 108 -14.46 3.57 25.23
C GLN A 108 -13.71 4.43 24.21
N TYR A 109 -12.96 3.82 23.29
CA TYR A 109 -12.19 4.52 22.26
C TYR A 109 -13.01 4.78 20.98
N TYR A 110 -14.17 4.14 20.82
CA TYR A 110 -15.01 4.23 19.62
C TYR A 110 -16.29 5.06 19.84
N ARG A 111 -16.40 5.76 20.97
CA ARG A 111 -17.59 6.54 21.34
C ARG A 111 -17.98 7.68 20.38
N ASN A 112 -17.05 8.10 19.52
CA ASN A 112 -17.23 9.22 18.60
C ASN A 112 -17.48 8.78 17.15
N THR A 113 -17.83 7.52 16.93
CA THR A 113 -18.21 6.99 15.60
C THR A 113 -19.48 6.17 15.70
N THR A 114 -20.26 6.17 14.63
CA THR A 114 -21.39 5.24 14.47
C THR A 114 -20.95 3.82 14.13
N ILE A 115 -19.74 3.64 13.60
CA ILE A 115 -19.24 2.35 13.12
C ILE A 115 -18.92 1.47 14.33
N ALA A 116 -19.61 0.33 14.44
CA ALA A 116 -19.35 -0.64 15.49
C ALA A 116 -17.96 -1.30 15.32
N PRO A 117 -17.11 -1.35 16.37
CA PRO A 117 -15.84 -2.05 16.33
C PRO A 117 -16.04 -3.55 16.55
N GLU A 118 -16.65 -4.24 15.58
CA GLU A 118 -16.99 -5.66 15.73
C GLU A 118 -15.73 -6.52 15.91
N LYS A 119 -15.71 -7.34 16.97
CA LYS A 119 -14.75 -8.45 17.09
C LYS A 119 -14.98 -9.41 15.93
N ALA A 120 -13.91 -9.80 15.22
CA ALA A 120 -13.98 -10.78 14.15
C ALA A 120 -14.52 -12.11 14.70
N PRO A 121 -15.64 -12.64 14.17
CA PRO A 121 -16.24 -13.87 14.68
C PRO A 121 -15.54 -15.13 14.14
N ASP A 122 -14.59 -14.97 13.22
CA ASP A 122 -13.86 -16.07 12.56
C ASP A 122 -13.15 -16.99 13.56
N HIS A 123 -12.69 -16.44 14.70
CA HIS A 123 -12.04 -17.18 15.78
C HIS A 123 -12.61 -16.71 17.14
N PRO A 124 -13.75 -17.27 17.60
CA PRO A 124 -14.46 -16.78 18.78
C PRO A 124 -13.56 -16.71 20.03
N GLY A 125 -13.51 -15.54 20.65
CA GLY A 125 -12.74 -15.30 21.87
C GLY A 125 -11.22 -15.18 21.69
N TYR A 126 -10.69 -15.41 20.50
CA TYR A 126 -9.25 -15.30 20.24
C TYR A 126 -8.82 -13.83 20.10
N ASP A 127 -7.84 -13.40 20.88
CA ASP A 127 -7.22 -12.08 20.78
C ASP A 127 -5.80 -12.22 20.20
N LEU A 128 -5.68 -11.84 18.92
CA LEU A 128 -4.45 -11.95 18.16
C LEU A 128 -3.27 -11.23 18.82
N ILE A 129 -3.47 -10.00 19.31
CA ILE A 129 -2.37 -9.22 19.87
C ILE A 129 -2.00 -9.78 21.25
N ALA A 130 -3.00 -10.08 22.09
CA ALA A 130 -2.74 -10.60 23.44
C ALA A 130 -2.00 -11.95 23.44
N ASP A 131 -2.28 -12.80 22.46
CA ASP A 131 -1.61 -14.10 22.31
C ASP A 131 -0.19 -13.96 21.72
N VAL A 132 -0.03 -13.20 20.64
CA VAL A 132 1.24 -13.17 19.89
C VAL A 132 2.28 -12.25 20.52
N LEU A 133 1.88 -11.11 21.09
CA LEU A 133 2.82 -10.09 21.57
C LEU A 133 3.80 -10.63 22.64
N PRO A 134 3.36 -11.32 23.72
CA PRO A 134 4.29 -11.86 24.71
C PRO A 134 5.23 -12.92 24.14
N ALA A 135 4.76 -13.73 23.18
CA ALA A 135 5.56 -14.77 22.55
C ALA A 135 6.60 -14.21 21.57
N ALA A 136 6.27 -13.12 20.88
CA ALA A 136 7.19 -12.37 20.02
C ALA A 136 8.31 -11.70 20.84
N ARG A 137 7.96 -11.08 21.99
CA ARG A 137 8.93 -10.44 22.89
C ARG A 137 9.99 -11.41 23.41
N ARG A 138 9.63 -12.66 23.75
CA ARG A 138 10.59 -13.70 24.17
C ARG A 138 11.62 -14.07 23.10
N ARG A 139 11.37 -13.68 21.84
CA ARG A 139 12.19 -13.97 20.66
C ARG A 139 12.82 -12.72 20.05
N ASP A 140 12.78 -11.59 20.77
CA ASP A 140 13.24 -10.28 20.31
C ASP A 140 12.59 -9.85 18.98
N MET A 141 11.34 -10.27 18.75
CA MET A 141 10.55 -9.87 17.59
C MET A 141 9.66 -8.69 17.93
N GLN A 142 9.63 -7.71 17.03
CA GLN A 142 8.71 -6.57 17.09
C GLN A 142 7.32 -6.94 16.55
N VAL A 143 6.30 -6.27 17.05
CA VAL A 143 4.90 -6.43 16.61
C VAL A 143 4.34 -5.09 16.15
N ILE A 144 3.96 -5.03 14.88
CA ILE A 144 3.27 -3.90 14.26
C ILE A 144 1.84 -4.32 13.94
N CYS A 145 0.85 -3.54 14.39
CA CYS A 145 -0.55 -3.76 14.01
C CYS A 145 -0.76 -3.27 12.58
N TRP A 146 -1.11 -4.19 11.67
CA TRP A 146 -1.54 -3.88 10.32
C TRP A 146 -3.07 -3.83 10.27
N PHE A 147 -3.64 -2.76 9.73
CA PHE A 147 -5.07 -2.63 9.45
C PHE A 147 -5.32 -1.90 8.12
N GLU A 148 -6.48 -2.13 7.51
CA GLU A 148 -6.82 -1.57 6.18
C GLU A 148 -8.27 -1.07 6.12
N ASP A 149 -8.56 -0.25 5.11
CA ASP A 149 -9.85 0.44 4.93
C ASP A 149 -10.98 -0.40 4.31
N VAL A 150 -10.87 -1.72 4.38
CA VAL A 150 -11.86 -2.65 3.83
C VAL A 150 -12.96 -2.90 4.85
N PHE A 151 -14.14 -2.32 4.60
CA PHE A 151 -15.37 -2.55 5.36
C PHE A 151 -16.35 -3.46 4.63
N ARG A 152 -17.21 -4.11 5.40
CA ARG A 152 -18.46 -4.68 4.87
C ARG A 152 -19.63 -3.72 5.05
N ARG A 153 -20.60 -3.85 4.15
CA ARG A 153 -21.81 -3.02 4.16
C ARG A 153 -22.76 -3.32 5.31
N ASP A 154 -22.70 -4.52 5.87
CA ASP A 154 -23.55 -4.99 6.96
C ASP A 154 -23.01 -4.66 8.36
N VAL A 155 -21.88 -3.96 8.45
CA VAL A 155 -21.33 -3.48 9.72
C VAL A 155 -22.27 -2.43 10.31
N PRO A 156 -22.73 -2.59 11.57
CA PRO A 156 -23.64 -1.62 12.19
C PRO A 156 -23.09 -0.21 12.18
N GLY A 157 -23.90 0.74 11.70
CA GLY A 157 -23.59 2.17 11.62
C GLY A 157 -22.60 2.58 10.52
N PHE A 158 -22.13 1.64 9.69
CA PHE A 158 -21.26 1.93 8.54
C PHE A 158 -22.00 2.65 7.40
N ASP A 159 -23.30 2.46 7.27
CA ASP A 159 -24.17 3.17 6.32
C ASP A 159 -24.07 4.70 6.42
N GLN A 160 -23.81 5.23 7.62
CA GLN A 160 -23.61 6.65 7.88
C GLN A 160 -22.19 7.15 7.57
N ALA A 161 -21.30 6.25 7.16
CA ALA A 161 -19.89 6.51 6.88
C ALA A 161 -19.53 6.37 5.39
N MET A 162 -20.46 5.86 4.57
CA MET A 162 -20.21 5.53 3.17
C MET A 162 -19.94 6.77 2.30
N GLU A 163 -19.12 6.60 1.26
CA GLU A 163 -19.08 7.55 0.17
C GLU A 163 -20.42 7.58 -0.57
N ILE A 164 -20.74 8.73 -1.15
CA ILE A 164 -21.88 8.91 -2.06
C ILE A 164 -21.33 9.10 -3.48
N ASP A 165 -21.83 8.35 -4.45
CA ASP A 165 -21.39 8.46 -5.84
C ASP A 165 -21.92 9.74 -6.53
N VAL A 166 -21.43 10.01 -7.74
CA VAL A 166 -21.83 11.16 -8.57
C VAL A 166 -23.33 11.19 -8.91
N HIS A 167 -24.03 10.07 -8.74
CA HIS A 167 -25.48 9.94 -8.94
C HIS A 167 -26.28 10.06 -7.64
N GLY A 168 -25.62 10.34 -6.51
CA GLY A 168 -26.27 10.50 -5.21
C GLY A 168 -26.57 9.18 -4.48
N ARG A 169 -25.98 8.06 -4.90
CA ARG A 169 -26.22 6.75 -4.29
C ARG A 169 -25.10 6.39 -3.31
N PRO A 170 -25.41 5.79 -2.15
CA PRO A 170 -24.40 5.22 -1.28
C PRO A 170 -23.56 4.17 -1.99
N THR A 171 -22.24 4.23 -1.79
CA THR A 171 -21.29 3.24 -2.27
C THR A 171 -21.14 2.11 -1.25
N GLY A 172 -20.13 1.24 -1.41
CA GLY A 172 -19.72 0.29 -0.38
C GLY A 172 -18.42 0.69 0.33
N LEU A 173 -17.91 1.90 0.10
CA LEU A 173 -16.60 2.36 0.56
C LEU A 173 -16.76 3.46 1.60
N ALA A 174 -15.82 3.54 2.54
CA ALA A 174 -15.82 4.58 3.56
C ALA A 174 -15.37 5.92 2.98
N CYS A 175 -16.00 7.03 3.39
CA CYS A 175 -15.56 8.37 3.00
C CYS A 175 -14.48 8.90 3.96
N ASP A 176 -13.32 9.27 3.44
CA ASP A 176 -12.17 9.70 4.27
C ASP A 176 -12.40 11.01 5.05
N ARG A 177 -13.40 11.79 4.64
CA ARG A 177 -13.80 13.04 5.31
C ARG A 177 -14.96 12.87 6.27
N ASN A 178 -15.63 11.72 6.26
CA ASN A 178 -16.74 11.49 7.15
C ASN A 178 -16.21 11.38 8.60
N PRO A 179 -16.74 12.16 9.56
CA PRO A 179 -16.33 12.09 10.95
C PRO A 179 -16.44 10.68 11.55
N ASN A 180 -17.43 9.89 11.14
CA ASN A 180 -17.57 8.50 11.61
C ASN A 180 -16.39 7.64 11.16
N THR A 181 -15.95 7.77 9.90
CA THR A 181 -14.78 7.06 9.38
C THR A 181 -13.51 7.52 10.10
N ARG A 182 -13.28 8.84 10.18
CA ARG A 182 -12.08 9.40 10.83
C ARG A 182 -11.97 8.99 12.30
N ASN A 183 -13.07 9.13 13.05
CA ASN A 183 -13.10 8.80 14.46
C ASN A 183 -12.99 7.29 14.71
N PHE A 184 -13.45 6.44 13.80
CA PHE A 184 -13.22 5.00 13.89
C PHE A 184 -11.72 4.67 13.80
N TRP A 185 -11.00 5.23 12.83
CA TRP A 185 -9.56 5.01 12.69
C TRP A 185 -8.76 5.58 13.85
N LEU A 186 -9.11 6.79 14.32
CA LEU A 186 -8.51 7.38 15.51
C LEU A 186 -8.76 6.54 16.76
N GLY A 187 -9.96 5.95 16.87
CA GLY A 187 -10.31 4.99 17.92
C GLY A 187 -9.45 3.73 17.87
N LEU A 188 -9.25 3.14 16.68
CA LEU A 188 -8.36 1.98 16.49
C LEU A 188 -6.91 2.28 16.88
N VAL A 189 -6.36 3.43 16.43
CA VAL A 189 -5.00 3.86 16.81
C VAL A 189 -4.88 4.01 18.31
N GLU A 190 -5.85 4.66 18.95
CA GLU A 190 -5.84 4.84 20.40
C GLU A 190 -5.95 3.52 21.16
N ASP A 191 -6.87 2.66 20.74
CA ASP A 191 -7.09 1.35 21.33
C ASP A 191 -5.81 0.51 21.27
N TYR A 192 -5.23 0.34 20.08
CA TYR A 192 -4.03 -0.50 19.93
C TYR A 192 -2.84 0.02 20.73
N LEU A 193 -2.60 1.33 20.77
CA LEU A 193 -1.45 1.90 21.48
C LEU A 193 -1.64 2.00 22.99
N ARG A 194 -2.88 2.08 23.50
CA ARG A 194 -3.15 2.15 24.94
C ARG A 194 -3.43 0.80 25.58
N SER A 195 -4.01 -0.14 24.82
CA SER A 195 -4.40 -1.45 25.33
C SER A 195 -3.28 -2.49 25.18
N TYR A 196 -2.33 -2.28 24.26
CA TYR A 196 -1.23 -3.21 24.00
C TYR A 196 0.12 -2.49 23.88
N ASP A 197 1.18 -3.16 24.36
CA ASP A 197 2.55 -2.65 24.23
C ASP A 197 3.21 -3.07 22.90
N VAL A 198 2.53 -2.78 21.78
CA VAL A 198 3.00 -3.03 20.42
C VAL A 198 4.12 -2.07 20.02
N ASP A 199 4.89 -2.37 18.97
CA ASP A 199 6.05 -1.58 18.53
C ASP A 199 5.70 -0.50 17.50
N GLY A 200 4.55 -0.62 16.86
CA GLY A 200 4.11 0.36 15.87
C GLY A 200 2.80 -0.01 15.20
N LEU A 201 2.41 0.81 14.24
CA LEU A 201 1.17 0.69 13.49
C LEU A 201 1.44 0.80 11.99
N MET A 202 0.67 0.11 11.17
CA MET A 202 0.58 0.39 9.74
C MET A 202 -0.87 0.39 9.29
N TRP A 203 -1.24 1.43 8.56
CA TRP A 203 -2.53 1.51 7.90
C TRP A 203 -2.36 1.48 6.38
N GLY A 204 -3.34 0.90 5.68
CA GLY A 204 -3.34 0.81 4.23
C GLY A 204 -4.70 1.15 3.62
N SER A 205 -4.65 1.86 2.50
CA SER A 205 -5.77 2.02 1.58
C SER A 205 -5.33 1.59 0.18
N GLU A 206 -6.08 0.68 -0.44
CA GLU A 206 -5.88 0.27 -1.83
C GLU A 206 -6.98 0.88 -2.73
N ARG A 207 -7.22 2.20 -2.58
CA ARG A 207 -8.20 2.98 -3.34
C ARG A 207 -7.54 4.11 -4.12
N GLN A 208 -8.23 4.65 -5.11
CA GLN A 208 -7.81 5.82 -5.90
C GLN A 208 -9.01 6.76 -6.11
N GLY A 209 -8.73 7.99 -6.55
CA GLY A 209 -9.73 9.03 -6.71
C GLY A 209 -10.71 8.83 -7.88
N PRO A 210 -11.77 9.64 -7.92
CA PRO A 210 -12.84 9.54 -8.91
C PRO A 210 -12.39 9.64 -10.37
N LEU A 211 -11.35 10.40 -10.69
CA LEU A 211 -10.79 10.47 -12.03
C LEU A 211 -10.16 9.14 -12.41
N GLY A 212 -9.28 8.59 -11.55
CA GLY A 212 -8.72 7.26 -11.74
C GLY A 212 -9.81 6.18 -11.90
N ASN A 213 -10.89 6.27 -11.12
CA ASN A 213 -12.01 5.33 -11.17
C ASN A 213 -12.80 5.44 -12.47
N ALA A 214 -13.10 6.65 -12.94
CA ALA A 214 -13.78 6.88 -14.22
C ALA A 214 -12.98 6.33 -15.42
N LEU A 215 -11.66 6.50 -15.37
CA LEU A 215 -10.73 6.00 -16.37
C LEU A 215 -10.46 4.49 -16.26
N VAL A 216 -10.80 3.87 -15.14
CA VAL A 216 -10.36 2.51 -14.78
C VAL A 216 -8.83 2.41 -14.83
N ALA A 217 -8.15 3.47 -14.37
CA ALA A 217 -6.69 3.60 -14.38
C ALA A 217 -6.01 2.78 -13.27
N SER A 218 -6.46 1.53 -13.09
CA SER A 218 -5.89 0.61 -12.12
C SER A 218 -5.87 -0.84 -12.59
N HIS A 219 -5.07 -1.65 -11.92
CA HIS A 219 -5.04 -3.10 -12.10
C HIS A 219 -6.19 -3.82 -11.39
N ALA A 220 -6.84 -3.15 -10.43
CA ALA A 220 -8.10 -3.59 -9.87
C ALA A 220 -9.21 -3.33 -10.90
N GLY A 221 -10.04 -4.33 -11.21
CA GLY A 221 -11.16 -4.15 -12.14
C GLY A 221 -12.19 -3.13 -11.63
N SER A 222 -13.25 -2.88 -12.40
CA SER A 222 -14.31 -1.91 -12.05
C SER A 222 -15.04 -2.19 -10.73
N THR A 223 -14.86 -3.37 -10.13
CA THR A 223 -15.46 -3.76 -8.84
C THR A 223 -14.56 -3.45 -7.64
N THR A 224 -13.26 -3.23 -7.86
CA THR A 224 -12.25 -2.96 -6.83
C THR A 224 -11.62 -1.57 -6.99
N GLY A 225 -11.61 -1.01 -8.20
CA GLY A 225 -11.14 0.33 -8.52
C GLY A 225 -12.17 1.43 -8.28
N GLY A 226 -12.93 1.35 -7.20
CA GLY A 226 -13.83 2.42 -6.73
C GLY A 226 -14.98 2.81 -7.67
N THR A 227 -15.68 3.87 -7.28
CA THR A 227 -16.73 4.53 -8.07
C THR A 227 -16.37 6.00 -8.23
N ILE A 228 -17.07 6.72 -9.11
CA ILE A 228 -16.93 8.17 -9.16
C ILE A 228 -17.59 8.76 -7.91
N ALA A 229 -16.77 9.00 -6.90
CA ALA A 229 -17.14 9.40 -5.55
C ALA A 229 -16.02 10.30 -4.99
N CYS A 230 -16.20 11.07 -3.92
CA CYS A 230 -17.34 11.09 -3.02
C CYS A 230 -18.04 12.46 -3.07
N PHE A 231 -19.37 12.45 -3.22
CA PHE A 231 -20.27 13.60 -3.21
C PHE A 231 -21.15 13.64 -1.95
N CYS A 232 -20.68 13.09 -0.83
CA CYS A 232 -21.37 13.18 0.46
C CYS A 232 -21.29 14.61 1.01
N PRO A 233 -22.16 15.01 1.96
CA PRO A 233 -22.19 16.37 2.50
C PRO A 233 -20.81 16.90 2.95
N TYR A 234 -20.00 16.06 3.59
CA TYR A 234 -18.65 16.44 4.05
C TYR A 234 -17.69 16.78 2.91
N CYS A 235 -17.75 16.03 1.80
CA CYS A 235 -16.94 16.34 0.62
C CYS A 235 -17.48 17.58 -0.12
N LEU A 236 -18.80 17.79 -0.15
CA LEU A 236 -19.39 19.00 -0.73
C LEU A 236 -18.96 20.25 0.04
N ASP A 237 -18.95 20.19 1.37
CA ASP A 237 -18.52 21.32 2.21
C ASP A 237 -17.02 21.59 2.05
N ALA A 238 -16.19 20.53 1.99
CA ALA A 238 -14.77 20.68 1.72
C ALA A 238 -14.48 21.27 0.33
N ALA A 239 -15.27 20.90 -0.69
CA ALA A 239 -15.18 21.47 -2.02
C ALA A 239 -15.50 22.97 -2.02
N ARG A 240 -16.61 23.38 -1.38
CA ARG A 240 -17.01 24.79 -1.24
C ARG A 240 -15.95 25.61 -0.52
N ALA A 241 -15.36 25.07 0.55
CA ALA A 241 -14.30 25.73 1.30
C ALA A 241 -13.03 25.99 0.46
N ARG A 242 -12.80 25.19 -0.58
CA ARG A 242 -11.69 25.34 -1.54
C ARG A 242 -12.07 26.12 -2.81
N GLY A 243 -13.30 26.63 -2.89
CA GLY A 243 -13.80 27.32 -4.08
C GLY A 243 -13.99 26.42 -5.30
N ILE A 244 -14.18 25.10 -5.09
CA ILE A 244 -14.47 24.16 -6.17
C ILE A 244 -15.97 24.22 -6.48
N ASP A 245 -16.31 24.45 -7.75
CA ASP A 245 -17.69 24.42 -8.24
C ASP A 245 -18.20 22.97 -8.27
N VAL A 246 -19.06 22.64 -7.30
CA VAL A 246 -19.63 21.29 -7.12
C VAL A 246 -20.49 20.88 -8.32
N ASP A 247 -21.28 21.80 -8.86
CA ASP A 247 -22.22 21.50 -9.94
C ASP A 247 -21.46 21.24 -11.24
N ARG A 248 -20.42 22.04 -11.52
CA ARG A 248 -19.51 21.78 -12.64
C ARG A 248 -18.69 20.52 -12.45
N ALA A 249 -18.22 20.22 -11.25
CA ALA A 249 -17.54 18.96 -10.96
C ALA A 249 -18.45 17.76 -11.31
N ARG A 250 -19.70 17.79 -10.84
CA ARG A 250 -20.69 16.74 -11.13
C ARG A 250 -20.98 16.64 -12.63
N GLU A 251 -21.20 17.77 -13.31
CA GLU A 251 -21.41 17.80 -14.76
C GLU A 251 -20.22 17.18 -15.51
N GLY A 252 -19.01 17.58 -15.14
CA GLY A 252 -17.76 17.09 -15.72
C GLY A 252 -17.60 15.59 -15.54
N PHE A 253 -17.83 15.06 -14.34
CA PHE A 253 -17.74 13.62 -14.08
C PHE A 253 -18.82 12.81 -14.79
N LEU A 254 -20.05 13.32 -14.89
CA LEU A 254 -21.10 12.67 -15.69
C LEU A 254 -20.74 12.68 -17.19
N ALA A 255 -20.11 13.74 -17.69
CA ALA A 255 -19.60 13.78 -19.05
C ALA A 255 -18.44 12.78 -19.27
N LEU A 256 -17.52 12.68 -18.31
CA LEU A 256 -16.42 11.73 -18.32
C LEU A 256 -16.93 10.27 -18.26
N GLU A 257 -17.91 9.98 -17.41
CA GLU A 257 -18.56 8.66 -17.32
C GLU A 257 -19.17 8.25 -18.65
N ARG A 258 -19.96 9.14 -19.29
CA ARG A 258 -20.55 8.89 -20.61
C ARG A 258 -19.49 8.65 -21.68
N TRP A 259 -18.43 9.46 -21.70
CA TRP A 259 -17.32 9.31 -22.64
C TRP A 259 -16.60 7.97 -22.45
N ALA A 260 -16.28 7.59 -21.22
CA ALA A 260 -15.62 6.33 -20.92
C ALA A 260 -16.50 5.12 -21.26
N ALA A 261 -17.82 5.22 -21.03
CA ALA A 261 -18.77 4.20 -21.42
C ALA A 261 -18.87 4.04 -22.95
N ALA A 262 -18.92 5.15 -23.69
CA ALA A 262 -18.95 5.13 -25.16
C ALA A 262 -17.70 4.46 -25.75
N LEU A 263 -16.51 4.78 -25.24
CA LEU A 263 -15.26 4.15 -25.66
C LEU A 263 -15.25 2.65 -25.42
N ARG A 264 -15.71 2.20 -24.24
CA ARG A 264 -15.85 0.77 -23.93
C ARG A 264 -16.88 0.05 -24.82
N ALA A 265 -17.88 0.77 -25.32
CA ALA A 265 -18.83 0.28 -26.32
C ALA A 265 -18.28 0.31 -27.76
N GLY A 266 -17.00 0.68 -27.95
CA GLY A 266 -16.35 0.75 -29.26
C GLY A 266 -16.62 2.04 -30.04
N GLN A 267 -17.28 3.02 -29.42
CA GLN A 267 -17.58 4.30 -30.06
C GLN A 267 -16.42 5.28 -29.86
N ARG A 268 -15.68 5.54 -30.94
CA ARG A 268 -14.51 6.43 -30.92
C ARG A 268 -14.89 7.86 -31.34
N PRO A 269 -14.50 8.90 -30.57
CA PRO A 269 -14.61 10.28 -31.03
C PRO A 269 -13.76 10.52 -32.28
N ALA A 270 -14.21 11.42 -33.16
CA ALA A 270 -13.48 11.74 -34.40
C ALA A 270 -12.06 12.28 -34.17
N ASP A 271 -11.88 13.09 -33.12
CA ASP A 271 -10.57 13.66 -32.75
C ASP A 271 -9.70 12.69 -31.91
N GLY A 272 -10.20 11.49 -31.61
CA GLY A 272 -9.55 10.52 -30.72
C GLY A 272 -9.97 10.64 -29.25
N ALA A 273 -9.72 9.56 -28.52
CA ALA A 273 -9.99 9.39 -27.10
C ALA A 273 -9.19 10.38 -26.24
N PHE A 274 -7.86 10.43 -26.39
CA PHE A 274 -7.01 11.28 -25.55
C PHE A 274 -7.32 12.77 -25.73
N VAL A 275 -7.51 13.22 -26.97
CA VAL A 275 -7.87 14.62 -27.27
C VAL A 275 -9.22 14.98 -26.66
N THR A 276 -10.20 14.07 -26.74
CA THR A 276 -11.52 14.29 -26.15
C THR A 276 -11.46 14.31 -24.62
N PHE A 277 -10.64 13.45 -24.00
CA PHE A 277 -10.37 13.51 -22.56
C PHE A 277 -9.74 14.85 -22.16
N TRP A 278 -8.72 15.30 -22.88
CA TRP A 278 -8.07 16.58 -22.62
C TRP A 278 -9.05 17.76 -22.74
N ARG A 279 -9.96 17.70 -23.73
CA ARG A 279 -11.04 18.67 -23.88
C ARG A 279 -11.99 18.68 -22.67
N LEU A 280 -12.30 17.52 -22.09
CA LEU A 280 -13.09 17.44 -20.86
C LEU A 280 -12.36 18.11 -19.69
N LEU A 281 -11.05 17.91 -19.53
CA LEU A 281 -10.26 18.58 -18.49
C LEU A 281 -10.22 20.10 -18.68
N VAL A 282 -10.03 20.58 -19.90
CA VAL A 282 -10.03 22.03 -20.21
C VAL A 282 -11.42 22.63 -19.97
N LYS A 283 -12.50 21.91 -20.31
CA LYS A 283 -13.87 22.37 -20.10
C LYS A 283 -14.28 22.32 -18.63
N TYR A 284 -13.86 21.28 -17.90
CA TYR A 284 -14.19 21.03 -16.50
C TYR A 284 -12.90 20.83 -15.70
N PRO A 285 -12.14 21.91 -15.42
CA PRO A 285 -10.95 21.82 -14.56
C PRO A 285 -11.29 21.28 -13.16
N GLU A 286 -12.57 21.35 -12.76
CA GLU A 286 -13.10 20.76 -11.55
C GLU A 286 -12.86 19.24 -11.46
N LEU A 287 -12.67 18.53 -12.58
CA LEU A 287 -12.29 17.12 -12.58
C LEU A 287 -10.97 16.88 -11.83
N LEU A 288 -9.95 17.71 -12.08
CA LEU A 288 -8.65 17.62 -11.40
C LEU A 288 -8.74 18.18 -9.99
N ALA A 289 -9.47 19.28 -9.79
CA ALA A 289 -9.65 19.87 -8.46
C ALA A 289 -10.35 18.89 -7.51
N TRP A 290 -11.32 18.13 -8.02
CA TRP A 290 -12.05 17.14 -7.24
C TRP A 290 -11.26 15.86 -7.01
N GLU A 291 -10.41 15.43 -7.96
CA GLU A 291 -9.43 14.35 -7.72
C GLU A 291 -8.50 14.72 -6.58
N GLY A 292 -7.89 15.91 -6.64
CA GLY A 292 -7.02 16.42 -5.57
C GLY A 292 -7.77 16.58 -4.25
N LEU A 293 -9.02 17.05 -4.27
CA LEU A 293 -9.89 17.06 -3.09
C LEU A 293 -9.99 15.66 -2.51
N TRP A 294 -10.40 14.65 -3.28
CA TRP A 294 -10.55 13.29 -2.77
C TRP A 294 -9.24 12.78 -2.16
N THR A 295 -8.12 12.88 -2.88
CA THR A 295 -6.80 12.40 -2.46
C THR A 295 -6.30 13.09 -1.20
N ASP A 296 -6.56 14.38 -1.03
CA ASP A 296 -6.24 15.08 0.22
C ASP A 296 -7.01 14.54 1.43
N GLY A 297 -8.20 13.97 1.22
CA GLY A 297 -8.99 13.40 2.31
C GLY A 297 -8.31 12.17 2.90
N LEU A 298 -7.77 11.32 2.02
CA LEU A 298 -6.93 10.19 2.41
C LEU A 298 -5.66 10.67 3.15
N ARG A 299 -5.01 11.72 2.65
CA ARG A 299 -3.82 12.31 3.30
C ARG A 299 -4.14 12.94 4.65
N ASP A 300 -5.32 13.54 4.79
CA ASP A 300 -5.81 14.07 6.07
C ASP A 300 -5.99 12.94 7.10
N ILE A 301 -6.39 11.73 6.68
CA ILE A 301 -6.40 10.56 7.58
C ILE A 301 -4.97 10.20 8.00
N TYR A 302 -4.02 10.08 7.06
CA TYR A 302 -2.63 9.79 7.41
C TYR A 302 -2.08 10.78 8.45
N ARG A 303 -2.31 12.08 8.25
CA ARG A 303 -1.92 13.14 9.19
C ARG A 303 -2.56 12.97 10.57
N ASP A 304 -3.86 12.71 10.61
CA ASP A 304 -4.60 12.51 11.86
C ASP A 304 -4.11 11.29 12.64
N LEU A 305 -3.91 10.16 11.95
CA LEU A 305 -3.41 8.93 12.57
C LEU A 305 -1.96 9.10 13.06
N TYR A 306 -1.11 9.76 12.27
CA TYR A 306 0.26 10.07 12.66
C TYR A 306 0.30 10.92 13.94
N ALA A 307 -0.44 12.03 13.95
CA ALA A 307 -0.51 12.93 15.10
C ALA A 307 -1.06 12.22 16.34
N LYS A 308 -2.12 11.42 16.17
CA LYS A 308 -2.72 10.65 17.27
C LYS A 308 -1.74 9.63 17.83
N ALA A 309 -1.07 8.85 16.98
CA ALA A 309 -0.10 7.86 17.42
C ALA A 309 1.04 8.49 18.23
N HIS A 310 1.63 9.58 17.72
CA HIS A 310 2.73 10.27 18.39
C HIS A 310 2.30 11.01 19.67
N SER A 311 1.04 11.43 19.76
CA SER A 311 0.51 11.99 21.01
C SER A 311 0.38 10.96 22.14
N ILE A 312 0.25 9.67 21.79
CA ILE A 312 0.08 8.57 22.76
C ILE A 312 1.43 7.92 23.06
N ALA A 313 2.20 7.61 22.02
CA ALA A 313 3.44 6.86 22.11
C ALA A 313 4.45 7.36 21.07
N PRO A 314 5.12 8.51 21.32
CA PRO A 314 6.01 9.17 20.34
C PRO A 314 7.23 8.35 19.93
N ALA A 315 7.56 7.28 20.66
CA ALA A 315 8.66 6.37 20.32
C ALA A 315 8.23 5.21 19.40
N LYS A 316 6.92 5.00 19.19
CA LYS A 316 6.36 3.90 18.39
C LYS A 316 6.03 4.42 17.00
N GLY A 317 6.61 3.78 15.99
CA GLY A 317 6.45 4.22 14.60
C GLY A 317 5.08 3.91 14.02
N ILE A 318 4.60 4.76 13.12
CA ILE A 318 3.45 4.54 12.26
C ILE A 318 3.81 4.80 10.79
N GLY A 319 3.26 3.97 9.90
CA GLY A 319 3.53 4.08 8.48
C GLY A 319 2.42 3.56 7.58
N TRP A 320 2.64 3.68 6.28
CA TRP A 320 1.59 3.52 5.27
C TRP A 320 1.91 2.40 4.27
N HIS A 321 0.91 1.58 3.97
CA HIS A 321 0.95 0.67 2.83
C HIS A 321 0.59 1.43 1.55
N ILE A 322 1.56 1.54 0.64
CA ILE A 322 1.37 2.19 -0.66
C ILE A 322 1.00 1.12 -1.70
N TRP A 323 -0.21 1.24 -2.23
CA TRP A 323 -0.79 0.29 -3.18
C TRP A 323 0.07 0.08 -4.45
N HIS A 324 0.02 -1.13 -5.00
CA HIS A 324 0.81 -1.52 -6.17
C HIS A 324 0.51 -0.69 -7.42
N ASN A 325 -0.67 -0.05 -7.49
CA ASN A 325 -1.02 0.79 -8.63
C ASN A 325 -0.02 1.94 -8.83
N ASN A 326 0.72 2.30 -7.79
CA ASN A 326 1.86 3.22 -7.82
C ASN A 326 2.96 2.83 -8.81
N SER A 327 3.08 1.55 -9.15
CA SER A 327 4.05 1.08 -10.13
C SER A 327 3.52 1.14 -11.57
N PHE A 328 2.22 1.29 -11.77
CA PHE A 328 1.59 1.14 -13.09
C PHE A 328 0.95 2.44 -13.57
N SER A 329 0.14 3.08 -12.72
CA SER A 329 -0.61 4.28 -13.04
C SER A 329 0.22 5.54 -12.77
N PRO A 330 0.56 6.34 -13.80
CA PRO A 330 1.25 7.61 -13.57
C PRO A 330 0.36 8.61 -12.83
N PHE A 331 -0.98 8.48 -12.97
CA PHE A 331 -1.96 9.28 -12.24
C PHE A 331 -1.91 8.97 -10.74
N TYR A 332 -2.02 7.69 -10.38
CA TYR A 332 -1.93 7.28 -8.97
C TYR A 332 -0.55 7.64 -8.39
N ARG A 333 0.53 7.39 -9.13
CA ARG A 333 1.89 7.71 -8.68
C ARG A 333 2.08 9.20 -8.41
N ALA A 334 1.52 10.09 -9.23
CA ALA A 334 1.58 11.53 -9.01
C ALA A 334 0.93 11.96 -7.68
N GLU A 335 -0.03 11.17 -7.19
CA GLU A 335 -0.74 11.41 -5.93
C GLU A 335 -0.06 10.76 -4.72
N GLN A 336 0.94 9.90 -4.93
CA GLN A 336 1.73 9.27 -3.86
C GLN A 336 3.10 9.96 -3.73
N ASP A 337 3.10 11.27 -3.50
CA ASP A 337 4.33 12.03 -3.30
C ASP A 337 5.00 11.63 -1.96
N TYR A 338 6.12 10.91 -2.08
CA TYR A 338 6.90 10.43 -0.94
C TYR A 338 7.55 11.56 -0.13
N ALA A 339 7.84 12.71 -0.77
CA ALA A 339 8.37 13.86 -0.07
C ALA A 339 7.29 14.48 0.82
N GLU A 340 6.06 14.60 0.32
CA GLU A 340 4.91 15.03 1.14
C GLU A 340 4.62 14.05 2.27
N PHE A 341 4.61 12.74 1.98
CA PHE A 341 4.36 11.69 2.98
C PHE A 341 5.37 11.74 4.12
N SER A 342 6.60 12.16 3.85
CA SER A 342 7.65 12.26 4.87
C SER A 342 7.31 13.22 6.01
N GLY A 343 6.38 14.16 5.83
CA GLY A 343 5.93 15.05 6.89
C GLY A 343 5.06 14.37 7.96
N TYR A 344 4.59 13.15 7.71
CA TYR A 344 3.66 12.42 8.58
C TYR A 344 3.84 10.90 8.45
N SER A 345 5.08 10.42 8.31
CA SER A 345 5.39 8.98 8.23
C SER A 345 6.68 8.66 8.96
N ASP A 346 6.73 7.55 9.71
CA ASP A 346 8.00 6.98 10.17
C ASP A 346 8.54 5.95 9.18
N PHE A 347 7.64 5.31 8.43
CA PHE A 347 8.00 4.40 7.36
C PHE A 347 6.94 4.33 6.25
N LEU A 348 7.37 3.92 5.07
CA LEU A 348 6.51 3.55 3.94
C LEU A 348 6.75 2.09 3.58
N LYS A 349 5.67 1.32 3.55
CA LYS A 349 5.65 -0.02 2.95
C LYS A 349 5.17 0.14 1.52
N VAL A 350 6.11 0.13 0.58
CA VAL A 350 5.78 0.29 -0.85
C VAL A 350 5.61 -1.09 -1.47
N VAL A 351 4.46 -1.33 -2.10
CA VAL A 351 4.22 -2.62 -2.78
C VAL A 351 5.11 -2.75 -4.03
N MET A 352 6.00 -3.72 -4.01
CA MET A 352 6.91 -4.06 -5.12
C MET A 352 6.80 -5.54 -5.47
N TYR A 353 5.56 -6.01 -5.64
CA TYR A 353 5.26 -7.42 -5.88
C TYR A 353 5.70 -7.82 -7.28
N ASN A 354 6.78 -8.56 -7.40
CA ASN A 354 7.34 -8.91 -8.70
C ASN A 354 6.59 -10.09 -9.35
N ASN A 355 6.01 -11.01 -8.58
CA ASN A 355 5.33 -12.18 -9.15
C ASN A 355 3.95 -11.83 -9.72
N CYS A 356 3.01 -11.45 -8.86
CA CYS A 356 1.67 -11.02 -9.27
C CYS A 356 1.68 -9.65 -9.97
N GLY A 357 2.78 -8.90 -9.89
CA GLY A 357 2.94 -7.62 -10.60
C GLY A 357 2.83 -7.73 -12.11
N GLY A 358 3.28 -8.83 -12.71
CA GLY A 358 3.19 -9.03 -14.16
C GLY A 358 1.73 -9.09 -14.65
N PRO A 359 0.91 -10.02 -14.12
CA PRO A 359 -0.53 -10.05 -14.38
C PRO A 359 -1.26 -8.73 -14.07
N ARG A 360 -0.88 -8.05 -12.97
CA ARG A 360 -1.49 -6.78 -12.57
C ARG A 360 -1.16 -5.66 -13.57
N LEU A 361 0.08 -5.55 -14.01
CA LEU A 361 0.48 -4.58 -15.04
C LEU A 361 -0.28 -4.86 -16.35
N ALA A 362 -0.34 -6.12 -16.79
CA ALA A 362 -1.11 -6.46 -17.98
C ALA A 362 -2.60 -6.08 -17.86
N ARG A 363 -3.19 -6.29 -16.67
CA ARG A 363 -4.57 -5.87 -16.39
C ARG A 363 -4.73 -4.35 -16.43
N TYR A 364 -3.81 -3.60 -15.83
CA TYR A 364 -3.80 -2.14 -15.88
C TYR A 364 -3.76 -1.65 -17.35
N ILE A 365 -2.85 -2.19 -18.17
CA ILE A 365 -2.75 -1.85 -19.59
C ILE A 365 -4.06 -2.14 -20.32
N GLN A 366 -4.65 -3.33 -20.12
CA GLN A 366 -5.93 -3.68 -20.73
C GLN A 366 -7.08 -2.75 -20.30
N ASN A 367 -7.07 -2.25 -19.07
CA ASN A 367 -8.11 -1.37 -18.56
C ASN A 367 -7.97 0.04 -19.15
N ILE A 368 -6.79 0.66 -19.02
CA ILE A 368 -6.56 2.05 -19.46
C ILE A 368 -6.56 2.18 -21.00
N GLN A 369 -6.18 1.11 -21.70
CA GLN A 369 -6.27 1.05 -23.17
C GLN A 369 -7.72 1.05 -23.66
N ARG A 370 -8.71 0.64 -22.85
CA ARG A 370 -10.13 0.68 -23.24
C ARG A 370 -10.79 2.04 -23.02
N THR A 371 -10.06 2.99 -22.44
CA THR A 371 -10.53 4.33 -22.11
C THR A 371 -9.54 5.36 -22.66
N LEU A 372 -8.67 5.90 -21.82
CA LEU A 372 -7.78 7.02 -22.13
C LEU A 372 -6.91 6.80 -23.38
N PHE A 373 -6.42 5.57 -23.56
CA PHE A 373 -5.54 5.21 -24.67
C PHE A 373 -6.20 4.31 -25.71
N ALA A 374 -7.50 4.45 -25.94
CA ALA A 374 -8.26 3.65 -26.92
C ALA A 374 -7.72 3.71 -28.36
N ASP A 375 -7.01 4.78 -28.71
CA ASP A 375 -6.41 4.96 -30.03
C ASP A 375 -5.08 4.22 -30.22
N LEU A 376 -4.52 3.67 -29.14
CA LEU A 376 -3.26 2.93 -29.16
C LEU A 376 -3.50 1.43 -29.06
N THR A 377 -2.54 0.66 -29.58
CA THR A 377 -2.48 -0.78 -29.31
C THR A 377 -2.05 -1.04 -27.85
N PRO A 378 -2.42 -2.18 -27.25
CA PRO A 378 -1.98 -2.51 -25.90
C PRO A 378 -0.45 -2.48 -25.70
N GLU A 379 0.33 -2.87 -26.71
CA GLU A 379 1.80 -2.83 -26.63
C GLU A 379 2.32 -1.38 -26.59
N GLN A 380 1.76 -0.48 -27.43
CA GLN A 380 2.10 0.94 -27.39
C GLN A 380 1.77 1.60 -26.04
N VAL A 381 0.67 1.18 -25.40
CA VAL A 381 0.32 1.65 -24.05
C VAL A 381 1.30 1.12 -23.00
N LEU A 382 1.77 -0.13 -23.14
CA LEU A 382 2.80 -0.70 -22.29
C LEU A 382 4.13 0.05 -22.44
N ASP A 383 4.59 0.28 -23.67
CA ASP A 383 5.81 1.04 -23.97
C ASP A 383 5.74 2.46 -23.40
N PHE A 384 4.60 3.13 -23.58
CA PHE A 384 4.35 4.44 -22.95
C PHE A 384 4.44 4.35 -21.42
N THR A 385 3.81 3.34 -20.82
CA THR A 385 3.81 3.14 -19.37
C THR A 385 5.23 2.92 -18.84
N TYR A 386 6.04 2.10 -19.50
CA TYR A 386 7.45 1.91 -19.17
C TYR A 386 8.24 3.22 -19.24
N GLY A 387 8.06 3.99 -20.32
CA GLY A 387 8.73 5.28 -20.51
C GLY A 387 8.42 6.28 -19.40
N VAL A 388 7.14 6.49 -19.08
CA VAL A 388 6.73 7.47 -18.07
C VAL A 388 6.97 7.01 -16.64
N GLN A 389 6.98 5.70 -16.39
CA GLN A 389 7.25 5.13 -15.07
C GLN A 389 8.75 4.83 -14.83
N GLN A 390 9.60 4.99 -15.84
CA GLN A 390 11.06 4.88 -15.78
C GLN A 390 11.59 3.47 -15.42
N TYR A 391 10.90 2.43 -15.87
CA TYR A 391 11.39 1.05 -15.83
C TYR A 391 10.96 0.30 -17.09
N HIS A 392 11.62 -0.80 -17.42
CA HIS A 392 11.30 -1.59 -18.62
C HIS A 392 11.29 -3.08 -18.28
N GLU A 393 10.29 -3.79 -18.77
CA GLU A 393 10.08 -5.21 -18.50
C GLU A 393 9.73 -5.96 -19.81
N GLN A 394 9.23 -7.19 -19.70
CA GLN A 394 8.90 -8.02 -20.87
C GLN A 394 7.71 -7.45 -21.68
N PRO A 395 7.56 -7.83 -22.96
CA PRO A 395 6.39 -7.49 -23.77
C PRO A 395 5.07 -7.99 -23.16
N LEU A 396 3.94 -7.39 -23.57
CA LEU A 396 2.63 -7.67 -22.97
C LEU A 396 2.24 -9.15 -23.07
N ALA A 397 2.62 -9.82 -24.15
CA ALA A 397 2.34 -11.24 -24.38
C ALA A 397 3.09 -12.20 -23.44
N ARG A 398 4.10 -11.72 -22.70
CA ARG A 398 4.97 -12.53 -21.82
C ARG A 398 4.82 -12.14 -20.35
N ILE A 399 4.51 -10.87 -20.06
CA ILE A 399 4.53 -10.34 -18.70
C ILE A 399 3.54 -11.03 -17.73
N PRO A 400 2.33 -11.47 -18.12
CA PRO A 400 1.44 -12.20 -17.19
C PRO A 400 2.04 -13.53 -16.72
N GLN A 401 2.78 -14.23 -17.58
CA GLN A 401 3.36 -15.54 -17.28
C GLN A 401 4.74 -15.44 -16.60
N ARG A 402 5.46 -14.34 -16.86
CA ARG A 402 6.83 -14.15 -16.37
C ARG A 402 6.91 -13.36 -15.07
N GLY A 403 5.93 -12.51 -14.77
CA GLY A 403 6.06 -11.54 -13.69
C GLY A 403 6.95 -10.36 -14.10
N LEU A 404 7.16 -9.46 -13.15
CA LEU A 404 8.18 -8.42 -13.20
C LEU A 404 9.51 -8.98 -12.68
N SER A 405 10.63 -8.42 -13.14
CA SER A 405 11.95 -8.90 -12.76
C SER A 405 12.39 -8.38 -11.38
N ALA A 406 13.55 -8.87 -10.92
CA ALA A 406 14.23 -8.30 -9.76
C ALA A 406 14.79 -6.89 -10.05
N ASP A 407 15.06 -6.53 -11.32
CA ASP A 407 15.49 -5.18 -11.69
C ASP A 407 14.38 -4.15 -11.46
N TYR A 408 13.12 -4.53 -11.69
CA TYR A 408 11.96 -3.73 -11.28
C TYR A 408 11.96 -3.44 -9.78
N VAL A 409 12.19 -4.46 -8.94
CA VAL A 409 12.26 -4.28 -7.47
C VAL A 409 13.42 -3.37 -7.08
N LEU A 410 14.58 -3.53 -7.72
CA LEU A 410 15.76 -2.68 -7.50
C LEU A 410 15.45 -1.21 -7.79
N ARG A 411 14.92 -0.92 -8.99
CA ARG A 411 14.63 0.45 -9.44
C ARG A 411 13.53 1.12 -8.61
N GLU A 412 12.45 0.41 -8.34
CA GLU A 412 11.36 0.95 -7.52
C GLU A 412 11.82 1.18 -6.08
N THR A 413 12.72 0.33 -5.55
CA THR A 413 13.35 0.57 -4.25
C THR A 413 14.20 1.84 -4.26
N GLN A 414 15.09 2.00 -5.25
CA GLN A 414 15.93 3.19 -5.37
C GLN A 414 15.09 4.46 -5.47
N ARG A 415 14.04 4.43 -6.29
CA ARG A 415 13.08 5.54 -6.43
C ARG A 415 12.41 5.87 -5.11
N ALA A 416 11.94 4.85 -4.38
CA ALA A 416 11.27 5.07 -3.11
C ALA A 416 12.20 5.62 -2.03
N VAL A 417 13.42 5.11 -1.92
CA VAL A 417 14.44 5.61 -0.99
C VAL A 417 14.84 7.04 -1.34
N ALA A 418 15.00 7.37 -2.62
CA ALA A 418 15.34 8.72 -3.06
C ALA A 418 14.20 9.73 -2.87
N GLY A 419 12.95 9.26 -2.85
CA GLY A 419 11.76 10.11 -2.73
C GLY A 419 11.40 10.50 -1.30
N VAL A 420 11.97 9.84 -0.28
CA VAL A 420 11.68 10.16 1.12
C VAL A 420 12.81 10.96 1.78
N THR A 421 12.50 11.63 2.88
CA THR A 421 13.54 12.20 3.75
C THR A 421 14.28 11.10 4.52
N PRO A 422 15.53 11.34 5.01
CA PRO A 422 16.31 10.35 5.76
C PRO A 422 15.66 9.81 7.04
N ALA A 423 14.67 10.54 7.58
CA ALA A 423 13.92 10.13 8.77
C ALA A 423 12.97 8.95 8.48
N VAL A 424 12.49 8.82 7.25
CA VAL A 424 11.47 7.83 6.88
C VAL A 424 12.13 6.55 6.39
N LYS A 425 11.69 5.41 6.92
CA LYS A 425 12.15 4.10 6.43
C LYS A 425 11.33 3.65 5.22
N VAL A 426 11.98 2.92 4.32
CA VAL A 426 11.33 2.35 3.13
C VAL A 426 11.49 0.85 3.19
N TRP A 427 10.36 0.16 3.16
CA TRP A 427 10.26 -1.30 3.22
C TRP A 427 9.53 -1.81 1.99
N PRO A 428 10.26 -2.25 0.95
CA PRO A 428 9.66 -2.94 -0.18
C PRO A 428 8.85 -4.16 0.29
N GLY A 429 7.59 -4.20 -0.11
CA GLY A 429 6.74 -5.38 0.02
C GLY A 429 7.05 -6.35 -1.11
N ILE A 430 7.51 -7.55 -0.77
CA ILE A 430 7.87 -8.62 -1.72
C ILE A 430 6.78 -9.68 -1.66
N ASP A 431 6.16 -10.00 -2.80
CA ASP A 431 5.11 -11.00 -2.80
C ASP A 431 5.66 -12.43 -2.77
N ILE A 432 4.98 -13.25 -2.00
CA ILE A 432 5.17 -14.68 -1.87
C ILE A 432 3.78 -15.31 -1.94
N ASP A 433 3.54 -16.03 -3.04
CA ASP A 433 2.36 -16.87 -3.26
C ASP A 433 1.01 -16.14 -3.21
N ILE A 434 1.03 -14.83 -3.48
CA ILE A 434 -0.19 -14.08 -3.75
C ILE A 434 -0.90 -14.72 -4.96
N PRO A 435 -2.20 -15.05 -4.84
CA PRO A 435 -2.95 -15.69 -5.91
C PRO A 435 -2.90 -14.95 -7.24
N THR A 436 -2.66 -15.71 -8.30
CA THR A 436 -2.74 -15.29 -9.71
C THR A 436 -3.58 -16.30 -10.50
N GLY A 437 -3.99 -15.95 -11.72
CA GLY A 437 -4.73 -16.86 -12.62
C GLY A 437 -3.99 -18.17 -12.89
N ALA A 438 -4.71 -19.19 -13.35
CA ALA A 438 -4.16 -20.54 -13.54
C ALA A 438 -2.92 -20.59 -14.44
N ASN A 439 -2.90 -19.78 -15.50
CA ASN A 439 -1.82 -19.70 -16.48
C ASN A 439 -0.92 -18.47 -16.30
N GLU A 440 -0.96 -17.84 -15.13
CA GLU A 440 -0.17 -16.66 -14.79
C GLU A 440 1.01 -17.01 -13.88
N LYS A 441 1.96 -16.08 -13.73
CA LYS A 441 3.18 -16.24 -12.94
C LYS A 441 2.86 -16.79 -11.54
N LYS A 442 3.51 -17.90 -11.19
CA LYS A 442 3.57 -18.46 -9.84
C LYS A 442 4.94 -18.20 -9.24
N THR A 443 4.96 -17.93 -7.94
CA THR A 443 6.19 -17.73 -7.18
C THR A 443 7.05 -18.99 -7.26
N GLN A 444 8.35 -18.80 -7.47
CA GLN A 444 9.37 -19.80 -7.24
C GLN A 444 10.36 -19.28 -6.19
N PRO A 445 11.09 -20.18 -5.49
CA PRO A 445 12.06 -19.77 -4.48
C PRO A 445 13.07 -18.74 -5.00
N GLU A 446 13.52 -18.91 -6.24
CA GLU A 446 14.50 -18.00 -6.84
C GLU A 446 13.94 -16.60 -7.07
N ASP A 447 12.65 -16.46 -7.39
CA ASP A 447 12.02 -15.14 -7.58
C ASP A 447 12.07 -14.33 -6.27
N VAL A 448 11.75 -14.98 -5.15
CA VAL A 448 11.76 -14.35 -3.82
C VAL A 448 13.19 -13.99 -3.40
N TYR A 449 14.13 -14.91 -3.58
CA TYR A 449 15.54 -14.67 -3.26
C TYR A 449 16.09 -13.46 -4.03
N GLN A 450 15.85 -13.39 -5.35
CA GLN A 450 16.34 -12.28 -6.18
C GLN A 450 15.64 -10.96 -5.84
N ALA A 451 14.33 -10.97 -5.59
CA ALA A 451 13.59 -9.78 -5.20
C ALA A 451 14.07 -9.19 -3.86
N VAL A 452 14.30 -10.04 -2.84
CA VAL A 452 14.85 -9.59 -1.55
C VAL A 452 16.26 -9.02 -1.71
N ARG A 453 17.11 -9.66 -2.53
CA ARG A 453 18.45 -9.13 -2.82
C ARG A 453 18.40 -7.78 -3.53
N ALA A 454 17.56 -7.66 -4.55
CA ALA A 454 17.37 -6.43 -5.31
C ALA A 454 16.88 -5.28 -4.43
N ALA A 455 15.92 -5.54 -3.53
CA ALA A 455 15.47 -4.54 -2.56
C ALA A 455 16.63 -4.01 -1.71
N PHE A 456 17.48 -4.88 -1.15
CA PHE A 456 18.63 -4.41 -0.37
C PHE A 456 19.69 -3.70 -1.23
N GLN A 457 19.93 -4.16 -2.46
CA GLN A 457 20.81 -3.46 -3.41
C GLN A 457 20.28 -2.07 -3.77
N GLY A 458 18.96 -1.88 -3.75
CA GLY A 458 18.31 -0.59 -3.96
C GLY A 458 18.35 0.36 -2.77
N GLY A 459 18.98 -0.05 -1.65
CA GLY A 459 19.10 0.78 -0.45
C GLY A 459 17.94 0.64 0.54
N ALA A 460 17.12 -0.43 0.43
CA ALA A 460 16.03 -0.64 1.37
C ALA A 460 16.50 -0.70 2.84
N HIS A 461 15.73 -0.08 3.72
CA HIS A 461 15.94 -0.11 5.17
C HIS A 461 15.52 -1.44 5.81
N GLY A 462 14.81 -2.26 5.05
CA GLY A 462 14.23 -3.53 5.43
C GLY A 462 13.37 -4.07 4.31
N VAL A 463 12.82 -5.27 4.47
CA VAL A 463 11.89 -5.88 3.50
C VAL A 463 10.70 -6.44 4.25
N LEU A 464 9.52 -6.41 3.62
CA LEU A 464 8.32 -7.02 4.16
C LEU A 464 7.86 -8.15 3.25
N LEU A 465 7.82 -9.38 3.76
CA LEU A 465 7.30 -10.53 3.05
C LEU A 465 5.76 -10.48 3.07
N SER A 466 5.19 -10.42 1.88
CA SER A 466 3.78 -10.14 1.61
C SER A 466 3.13 -11.30 0.83
N ARG A 467 1.82 -11.50 0.86
CA ARG A 467 0.85 -10.62 1.55
C ARG A 467 0.34 -11.16 2.87
N LYS A 468 0.22 -12.48 3.03
CA LYS A 468 -0.06 -13.09 4.34
C LYS A 468 0.55 -14.48 4.39
N TYR A 469 1.10 -14.84 5.54
CA TYR A 469 1.78 -16.12 5.73
C TYR A 469 0.88 -17.35 5.45
N SER A 470 -0.44 -17.25 5.63
CA SER A 470 -1.40 -18.31 5.25
C SER A 470 -1.53 -18.56 3.74
N GLU A 471 -0.81 -17.82 2.88
CA GLU A 471 -0.67 -18.08 1.44
C GLU A 471 0.70 -18.71 1.09
N MET A 472 1.71 -18.57 1.94
CA MET A 472 3.13 -18.74 1.56
C MET A 472 3.58 -20.20 1.64
N ALA A 473 4.17 -20.75 0.59
CA ALA A 473 4.88 -22.02 0.71
C ALA A 473 6.20 -21.85 1.50
N LEU A 474 6.52 -22.81 2.37
CA LEU A 474 7.71 -22.73 3.22
C LEU A 474 9.02 -22.69 2.42
N ALA A 475 9.05 -23.32 1.25
CA ALA A 475 10.21 -23.26 0.35
C ALA A 475 10.51 -21.83 -0.12
N ASN A 476 9.47 -21.03 -0.42
CA ASN A 476 9.62 -19.64 -0.84
C ASN A 476 10.05 -18.75 0.33
N LEU A 477 9.51 -18.99 1.52
CA LEU A 477 9.92 -18.29 2.74
C LEU A 477 11.40 -18.54 3.08
N ARG A 478 11.89 -19.78 2.96
CA ARG A 478 13.32 -20.11 3.15
C ARG A 478 14.23 -19.38 2.15
N ALA A 479 13.76 -19.14 0.93
CA ALA A 479 14.52 -18.43 -0.08
C ALA A 479 14.73 -16.95 0.27
N ALA A 480 13.72 -16.29 0.86
CA ALA A 480 13.90 -14.96 1.46
C ALA A 480 14.98 -15.00 2.56
N GLY A 481 14.93 -15.99 3.45
CA GLY A 481 15.94 -16.17 4.49
C GLY A 481 17.35 -16.36 3.98
N ARG A 482 17.52 -17.12 2.89
CA ARG A 482 18.81 -17.27 2.20
C ARG A 482 19.38 -15.92 1.77
N ALA A 483 18.55 -15.08 1.13
CA ALA A 483 18.96 -13.73 0.71
C ALA A 483 19.39 -12.85 1.89
N VAL A 484 18.63 -12.88 2.99
CA VAL A 484 18.96 -12.12 4.21
C VAL A 484 20.26 -12.59 4.85
N GLN A 485 20.50 -13.90 4.91
CA GLN A 485 21.72 -14.46 5.50
C GLN A 485 22.98 -14.11 4.69
N GLU A 486 22.91 -14.16 3.36
CA GLU A 486 24.02 -13.80 2.50
C GLU A 486 24.39 -12.31 2.63
N ARG A 487 23.40 -11.42 2.72
CA ARG A 487 23.64 -10.00 3.03
C ARG A 487 24.43 -9.82 4.32
N ARG A 488 24.00 -10.47 5.42
CA ARG A 488 24.67 -10.36 6.72
C ARG A 488 26.13 -10.82 6.66
N ARG A 489 26.43 -11.88 5.89
CA ARG A 489 27.80 -12.36 5.67
C ARG A 489 28.63 -11.40 4.82
N GLY A 490 28.01 -10.76 3.82
CA GLY A 490 28.66 -9.75 2.97
C GLY A 490 28.99 -8.45 3.70
N SER A 491 28.17 -8.04 4.69
CA SER A 491 28.43 -6.85 5.52
C SER A 491 29.45 -7.08 6.66
N ALA A 492 29.83 -8.33 6.94
CA ALA A 492 30.79 -8.70 7.97
C ALA A 492 32.22 -8.91 7.43
N ARG A 493 32.42 -8.73 6.13
CA ARG A 493 33.71 -8.69 5.44
C ARG A 493 33.97 -7.26 4.98
#